data_AF-A0A9D5NT67-F1
#
_entry.id   AF-A0A9D5NT67-F1
#
_cell.length_a   1.000
_cell.length_b   1.000
_cell.length_c   1.000
_cell.angle_alpha   90.00
_cell.angle_beta   90.00
_cell.angle_gamma   90.00
#
_symmetry.space_group_name_H-M   'P 1'
#
loop_
_entity.id
_entity.type
_entity.pdbx_description
1 polymer ?
#
loop_
_entity_poly.entity_id
_entity_poly.type
_entity_poly.pdbx_seq_one_letter_code
_entity_poly.pdbx_strand_id
1 'polypeptide(L)'
;MKKIVMMVERSKDFFDAYSYNCDGIYAAGSSIDEVKADAEKAIALIKQNLPESQWPNEIKGEYEIEWKFDVASFLEYYSSFMSLAGMEKMTGINQKQLSNYLNHRAVPRKKQAERIREGIHKFAHELLSITL
;
A
#
# COMPACT_ATOMS: atom_id res chain seq x y z
N MET A 1 12.56 3.84 16.91
CA MET A 1 11.29 3.30 16.37
C MET A 1 11.58 2.32 15.26
N LYS A 2 11.05 1.08 15.34
CA LYS A 2 11.13 0.07 14.27
C LYS A 2 10.10 0.38 13.18
N LYS A 3 10.27 -0.17 11.98
CA LYS A 3 9.31 -0.03 10.87
C LYS A 3 8.77 -1.39 10.49
N ILE A 4 7.46 -1.51 10.40
CA ILE A 4 6.74 -2.69 9.89
C ILE A 4 6.22 -2.30 8.52
N VAL A 5 6.68 -2.99 7.48
CA VAL A 5 6.25 -2.75 6.10
C VAL A 5 5.08 -3.68 5.80
N MET A 6 3.89 -3.11 5.62
CA MET A 6 2.70 -3.85 5.19
C MET A 6 2.54 -3.69 3.68
N MET A 7 2.58 -4.81 2.97
CA MET A 7 2.23 -4.87 1.55
C MET A 7 0.73 -5.02 1.44
N VAL A 8 0.07 -4.10 0.73
CA VAL A 8 -1.37 -4.13 0.45
C VAL A 8 -1.56 -4.56 -0.99
N GLU A 9 -2.35 -5.60 -1.19
CA GLU A 9 -2.72 -6.10 -2.51
C GLU A 9 -4.24 -5.97 -2.68
N ARG A 10 -4.65 -5.76 -3.93
CA ARG A 10 -6.06 -5.69 -4.30
C ARG A 10 -6.45 -7.00 -4.99
N SER A 11 -7.35 -7.74 -4.36
CA SER A 11 -8.05 -8.86 -5.00
C SER A 11 -9.35 -8.36 -5.64
N LYS A 12 -10.12 -9.23 -6.32
CA LYS A 12 -11.40 -8.85 -6.95
C LYS A 12 -12.41 -8.29 -5.95
N ASP A 13 -12.52 -8.93 -4.78
CA ASP A 13 -13.64 -8.72 -3.86
C ASP A 13 -13.22 -8.03 -2.55
N PHE A 14 -11.93 -8.01 -2.21
CA PHE A 14 -11.40 -7.40 -0.98
C PHE A 14 -9.95 -6.91 -1.15
N PHE A 15 -9.42 -6.26 -0.13
CA PHE A 15 -8.00 -5.97 0.04
C PHE A 15 -7.41 -6.94 1.04
N ASP A 16 -6.22 -7.44 0.74
CA ASP A 16 -5.40 -8.17 1.68
C ASP A 16 -4.12 -7.39 1.96
N ALA A 17 -3.53 -7.67 3.12
CA ALA A 17 -2.22 -7.18 3.44
C ALA A 17 -1.43 -8.18 4.28
N TYR A 18 -0.13 -8.19 4.08
CA TYR A 18 0.80 -8.97 4.88
C TYR A 18 2.02 -8.13 5.23
N SER A 19 2.62 -8.41 6.38
CA SER A 19 3.89 -7.81 6.71
C SER A 19 5.01 -8.45 5.89
N TYR A 20 5.83 -7.61 5.26
CA TYR A 20 7.02 -8.04 4.54
C TYR A 20 8.19 -8.40 5.47
N ASN A 21 8.22 -7.82 6.68
CA ASN A 21 9.39 -7.88 7.56
C ASN A 21 9.06 -8.16 9.04
N CYS A 22 7.82 -8.52 9.36
CA CYS A 22 7.40 -8.88 10.71
C CYS A 22 6.45 -10.09 10.65
N ASP A 23 6.91 -11.26 11.08
CA ASP A 23 6.15 -12.49 10.95
C ASP A 23 4.82 -12.46 11.71
N GLY A 24 3.81 -13.15 11.16
CA GLY A 24 2.53 -13.40 11.83
C GLY A 24 1.49 -12.28 11.70
N ILE A 25 1.80 -11.17 11.01
CA ILE A 25 0.85 -10.08 10.77
C ILE A 25 0.27 -10.20 9.36
N TYR A 26 -1.02 -10.50 9.32
CA TYR A 26 -1.85 -10.55 8.12
C TYR A 26 -3.13 -9.78 8.39
N ALA A 27 -3.70 -9.19 7.36
CA ALA A 27 -4.92 -8.40 7.46
C ALA A 27 -5.75 -8.51 6.18
N ALA A 28 -7.06 -8.35 6.31
CA ALA A 28 -7.95 -8.25 5.17
C ALA A 28 -9.11 -7.30 5.47
N GLY A 29 -9.70 -6.74 4.41
CA GLY A 29 -10.84 -5.84 4.55
C GLY A 29 -11.44 -5.43 3.21
N SER A 30 -12.65 -4.88 3.25
CA SER A 30 -13.34 -4.33 2.08
C SER A 30 -12.86 -2.91 1.73
N SER A 31 -12.09 -2.29 2.64
CA SER A 31 -11.49 -0.97 2.47
C SER A 31 -10.07 -0.92 3.05
N ILE A 32 -9.28 0.07 2.65
CA ILE A 32 -7.94 0.30 3.22
C ILE A 32 -8.00 0.55 4.73
N ASP A 33 -9.05 1.22 5.22
CA ASP A 33 -9.22 1.48 6.65
C ASP A 33 -9.56 0.21 7.44
N GLU A 34 -10.36 -0.69 6.86
CA GLU A 34 -10.61 -2.02 7.44
C GLU A 34 -9.32 -2.85 7.50
N VAL A 35 -8.51 -2.85 6.44
CA VAL A 35 -7.20 -3.54 6.44
C VAL A 35 -6.28 -2.99 7.52
N LYS A 36 -6.23 -1.67 7.69
CA LYS A 36 -5.44 -1.03 8.76
C LYS A 36 -5.90 -1.47 10.14
N ALA A 37 -7.22 -1.44 10.38
CA ALA A 37 -7.80 -1.86 11.66
C ALA A 37 -7.53 -3.35 11.94
N ASP A 38 -7.63 -4.21 10.93
CA ASP A 38 -7.40 -5.65 11.08
C ASP A 38 -5.92 -5.98 11.32
N ALA A 39 -4.98 -5.25 10.72
CA ALA A 39 -3.54 -5.40 11.00
C ALA A 39 -3.19 -5.01 12.45
N GLU A 40 -3.74 -3.91 12.95
CA GLU A 40 -3.56 -3.51 14.35
C GLU A 40 -4.14 -4.56 15.31
N LYS A 41 -5.30 -5.13 14.95
CA LYS A 41 -5.91 -6.23 15.69
C LYS A 41 -5.02 -7.48 15.68
N ALA A 42 -4.41 -7.84 14.54
CA ALA A 42 -3.48 -8.96 14.46
C ALA A 42 -2.28 -8.77 15.40
N ILE A 43 -1.68 -7.57 15.42
CA ILE A 43 -0.58 -7.25 16.35
C ILE A 43 -1.04 -7.35 17.81
N ALA A 44 -2.22 -6.81 18.13
CA ALA A 44 -2.79 -6.91 19.47
C ALA A 44 -3.02 -8.36 19.91
N LEU A 45 -3.51 -9.21 19.00
CA LEU A 45 -3.72 -10.65 19.26
C LEU A 45 -2.40 -11.39 19.47
N ILE A 46 -1.33 -11.07 18.75
CA ILE A 46 0.01 -11.63 19.01
C ILE A 46 0.44 -11.31 20.45
N LYS A 47 0.31 -10.03 20.85
CA LYS A 47 0.71 -9.57 22.19
C LYS A 47 -0.15 -10.16 23.30
N GLN A 48 -1.43 -10.40 23.03
CA GLN A 48 -2.36 -10.98 23.99
C GLN A 48 -2.14 -12.47 24.21
N ASN A 49 -1.86 -13.22 23.13
CA ASN A 49 -1.90 -14.68 23.16
C ASN A 49 -0.52 -15.35 23.27
N LEU A 50 0.57 -14.63 23.02
CA LEU A 50 1.93 -15.15 23.10
C LEU A 50 2.74 -14.44 24.20
N PRO A 51 3.65 -15.15 24.89
CA PRO A 51 4.62 -14.49 25.77
C PRO A 51 5.56 -13.59 24.96
N GLU A 52 6.05 -12.51 25.58
CA GLU A 52 6.91 -11.50 24.93
C GLU A 52 8.17 -12.11 24.28
N SER A 53 8.70 -13.19 24.83
CA SER A 53 9.84 -13.93 24.26
C SER A 53 9.58 -14.49 22.86
N GLN A 54 8.32 -14.71 22.50
CA GLN A 54 7.88 -15.22 21.20
C GLN A 54 7.38 -14.12 20.25
N TRP A 55 7.30 -12.87 20.69
CA TRP A 55 6.90 -11.78 19.79
C TRP A 55 7.96 -11.55 18.72
N PRO A 56 7.57 -11.23 17.47
CA PRO A 56 8.47 -10.65 16.48
C PRO A 56 9.20 -9.44 17.07
N ASN A 57 10.48 -9.27 16.71
CA ASN A 57 11.32 -8.23 17.31
C ASN A 57 10.84 -6.82 16.96
N GLU A 58 10.16 -6.67 15.83
CA GLU A 58 9.64 -5.41 15.30
C GLU A 58 8.54 -4.83 16.20
N ILE A 59 7.75 -5.67 16.88
CA ILE A 59 6.62 -5.24 17.72
C ILE A 59 6.94 -5.18 19.23
N LYS A 60 8.16 -5.55 19.64
CA LYS A 60 8.59 -5.53 21.06
C LYS A 60 8.75 -4.12 21.64
N GLY A 61 9.14 -3.15 20.80
CA GLY A 61 9.26 -1.75 21.19
C GLY A 61 8.29 -0.86 20.44
N GLU A 62 8.58 0.44 20.41
CA GLU A 62 7.86 1.39 19.56
C GLU A 62 8.12 1.10 18.08
N TYR A 63 7.03 1.03 17.31
CA TYR A 63 7.05 0.81 15.88
C TYR A 63 6.11 1.76 15.15
N GLU A 64 6.34 1.91 13.84
CA GLU A 64 5.46 2.57 12.90
C GLU A 64 5.17 1.61 11.74
N ILE A 65 3.93 1.65 11.24
CA ILE A 65 3.51 0.84 10.10
C ILE A 65 3.62 1.67 8.81
N GLU A 66 4.45 1.20 7.88
CA GLU A 66 4.57 1.73 6.53
C GLU A 66 3.70 0.90 5.57
N TRP A 67 2.71 1.52 4.97
CA TRP A 67 1.78 0.88 4.03
C TRP A 67 2.27 1.04 2.60
N LYS A 68 2.38 -0.07 1.87
CA LYS A 68 2.85 -0.08 0.48
C LYS A 68 1.89 -0.86 -0.40
N PHE A 69 1.42 -0.22 -1.45
CA PHE A 69 0.86 -0.93 -2.58
C PHE A 69 1.99 -1.37 -3.52
N ASP A 70 1.83 -2.54 -4.13
CA ASP A 70 2.48 -2.77 -5.41
C ASP A 70 1.83 -1.88 -6.49
N VAL A 71 2.52 -1.65 -7.61
CA VAL A 71 2.02 -0.73 -8.63
C VAL A 71 0.74 -1.23 -9.32
N ALA A 72 0.58 -2.53 -9.52
CA ALA A 72 -0.61 -3.08 -10.16
C ALA A 72 -1.83 -2.91 -9.24
N SER A 73 -1.71 -3.29 -7.96
CA SER A 73 -2.75 -3.10 -6.95
C SER A 73 -3.12 -1.62 -6.77
N PHE A 74 -2.12 -0.72 -6.78
CA PHE A 74 -2.36 0.72 -6.78
C PHE A 74 -3.18 1.15 -8.00
N LEU A 75 -2.77 0.76 -9.20
CA LEU A 75 -3.47 1.14 -10.43
C LEU A 75 -4.88 0.55 -10.50
N GLU A 76 -5.07 -0.69 -10.05
CA GLU A 76 -6.36 -1.36 -10.04
C GLU A 76 -7.34 -0.61 -9.13
N TYR A 77 -6.93 -0.34 -7.89
CA TYR A 77 -7.76 0.40 -6.95
C TYR A 77 -8.09 1.81 -7.47
N TYR A 78 -7.07 2.57 -7.87
CA TYR A 78 -7.26 3.97 -8.26
C TYR A 78 -7.85 4.17 -9.66
N SER A 79 -7.93 3.13 -10.49
CA SER A 79 -8.55 3.19 -11.83
C SER A 79 -10.04 3.59 -11.79
N SER A 80 -10.72 3.28 -10.68
CA SER A 80 -12.12 3.66 -10.44
C SER A 80 -12.29 5.16 -10.19
N PHE A 81 -11.25 5.86 -9.72
CA PHE A 81 -11.28 7.29 -9.42
C PHE A 81 -10.62 8.11 -10.54
N MET A 82 -9.60 7.56 -11.20
CA MET A 82 -8.77 8.27 -12.17
C MET A 82 -8.47 7.40 -13.38
N SER A 83 -8.71 7.93 -14.57
CA SER A 83 -8.38 7.25 -15.81
C SER A 83 -6.87 7.12 -16.00
N LEU A 84 -6.42 6.16 -16.82
CA LEU A 84 -5.00 6.05 -17.19
C LEU A 84 -4.48 7.34 -17.86
N ALA A 85 -5.32 8.07 -18.56
CA ALA A 85 -4.97 9.37 -19.13
C ALA A 85 -4.73 10.44 -18.05
N GLY A 86 -5.53 10.42 -16.97
CA GLY A 86 -5.29 11.26 -15.79
C GLY A 86 -3.98 10.88 -15.10
N MET A 87 -3.75 9.58 -14.89
CA MET A 87 -2.50 9.04 -14.33
C MET A 87 -1.27 9.42 -15.15
N GLU A 88 -1.38 9.41 -16.48
CA GLU A 88 -0.32 9.88 -17.36
C GLU A 88 0.00 11.37 -17.14
N LYS A 89 -1.01 12.23 -16.98
CA LYS A 89 -0.79 13.66 -16.71
C LYS A 89 -0.09 13.90 -15.37
N MET A 90 -0.46 13.13 -14.34
CA MET A 90 0.13 13.28 -13.00
C MET A 90 1.56 12.73 -12.91
N THR A 91 1.83 11.58 -13.55
CA THR A 91 3.10 10.84 -13.38
C THR A 91 4.07 11.01 -14.56
N GLY A 92 3.56 11.43 -15.72
CA GLY A 92 4.30 11.46 -16.99
C GLY A 92 4.63 10.08 -17.56
N ILE A 93 4.06 9.01 -17.02
CA ILE A 93 4.17 7.65 -17.59
C ILE A 93 3.03 7.46 -18.58
N ASN A 94 3.36 7.04 -19.81
CA ASN A 94 2.34 6.92 -20.84
C ASN A 94 1.28 5.85 -20.51
N GLN A 95 0.06 6.05 -21.00
CA GLN A 95 -1.07 5.14 -20.80
C GLN A 95 -0.78 3.68 -21.17
N LYS A 96 0.02 3.42 -22.21
CA LYS A 96 0.36 2.05 -22.63
C LYS A 96 1.18 1.33 -21.57
N GLN A 97 2.15 2.01 -20.95
CA GLN A 97 2.95 1.46 -19.85
C GLN A 97 2.09 1.21 -18.61
N LEU A 98 1.27 2.20 -18.23
CA LEU A 98 0.35 2.05 -17.10
C LEU A 98 -0.64 0.89 -17.31
N SER A 99 -1.19 0.76 -18.53
CA SER A 99 -2.07 -0.35 -18.90
C SER A 99 -1.35 -1.72 -18.79
N ASN A 100 -0.08 -1.80 -19.20
CA ASN A 100 0.68 -3.04 -19.04
C ASN A 100 0.91 -3.40 -17.57
N TYR A 101 1.13 -2.41 -16.70
CA TYR A 101 1.26 -2.65 -15.25
C TYR A 101 -0.06 -3.08 -14.64
N LEU A 102 -1.15 -2.37 -14.94
CA LEU A 102 -2.51 -2.68 -14.48
C LEU A 102 -2.95 -4.11 -14.85
N ASN A 103 -2.62 -4.54 -16.07
CA ASN A 103 -2.99 -5.89 -16.54
C ASN A 103 -1.93 -6.96 -16.21
N HIS A 104 -0.99 -6.68 -15.30
CA HIS A 104 0.11 -7.56 -14.91
C HIS A 104 0.97 -8.09 -16.08
N ARG A 105 0.98 -7.40 -17.23
CA ARG A 105 1.78 -7.76 -18.42
C ARG A 105 3.24 -7.32 -18.30
N ALA A 106 3.53 -6.42 -17.38
CA ALA A 106 4.89 -5.99 -17.05
C ALA A 106 4.98 -5.56 -15.59
N VAL A 107 6.17 -5.72 -14.99
CA VAL A 107 6.48 -5.17 -13.67
C VAL A 107 7.31 -3.89 -13.85
N PRO A 108 6.91 -2.75 -13.25
CA PRO A 108 7.68 -1.53 -13.36
C PRO A 108 9.04 -1.68 -12.68
N ARG A 109 10.09 -1.17 -13.32
CA ARG A 109 11.40 -1.01 -12.68
C ARG A 109 11.26 -0.01 -11.52
N LYS A 110 12.15 -0.10 -10.52
CA LYS A 110 12.18 0.81 -9.36
C LYS A 110 12.03 2.29 -9.74
N LYS A 111 12.74 2.76 -10.77
CA LYS A 111 12.65 4.15 -11.25
C LYS A 111 11.24 4.55 -11.75
N GLN A 112 10.51 3.62 -12.37
CA GLN A 112 9.14 3.88 -12.84
C GLN A 112 8.15 3.87 -11.69
N ALA A 113 8.27 2.93 -10.75
CA ALA A 113 7.45 2.92 -9.53
C ALA A 113 7.65 4.22 -8.73
N GLU A 114 8.91 4.67 -8.62
CA GLU A 114 9.26 5.94 -7.98
C GLU A 114 8.60 7.14 -8.67
N ARG A 115 8.68 7.18 -10.00
CA ARG A 115 8.04 8.23 -10.80
C ARG A 115 6.51 8.27 -10.62
N ILE A 116 5.85 7.11 -10.48
CA ILE A 116 4.42 7.05 -10.15
C ILE A 116 4.18 7.70 -8.78
N ARG A 117 4.93 7.27 -7.75
CA ARG A 117 4.82 7.81 -6.39
C ARG A 117 5.01 9.33 -6.35
N GLU A 118 6.10 9.83 -6.92
CA GLU A 118 6.42 11.25 -6.93
C GLU A 118 5.34 12.08 -7.64
N GLY A 119 4.85 11.61 -8.80
CA GLY A 119 3.80 12.30 -9.54
C GLY A 119 2.49 12.40 -8.77
N ILE A 120 2.07 11.31 -8.12
CA ILE A 120 0.85 11.27 -7.31
C ILE A 120 1.00 12.12 -6.05
N HIS A 121 2.13 12.06 -5.35
CA HIS A 121 2.38 12.89 -4.17
C HIS A 121 2.38 14.37 -4.51
N LYS A 122 3.01 14.75 -5.64
CA LYS A 122 2.98 16.14 -6.12
C LYS A 122 1.55 16.61 -6.37
N PHE A 123 0.76 15.80 -7.07
CA PHE A 123 -0.65 16.11 -7.34
C PHE A 123 -1.47 16.24 -6.04
N ALA A 124 -1.29 15.33 -5.08
CA ALA A 124 -1.97 15.38 -3.80
C ALA A 124 -1.60 16.63 -2.98
N HIS A 125 -0.31 17.01 -2.96
CA HIS A 125 0.13 18.23 -2.29
C HIS A 125 -0.43 19.50 -2.93
N GLU A 126 -0.49 19.54 -4.26
CA GLU A 126 -1.14 20.63 -4.98
C GLU A 126 -2.62 20.74 -4.59
N LEU A 127 -3.34 19.61 -4.62
CA LEU A 127 -4.76 19.57 -4.26
C LEU A 127 -5.03 20.03 -2.83
N LEU A 128 -4.20 19.64 -1.87
CA LEU A 128 -4.32 20.05 -0.46
C LEU A 128 -4.01 21.54 -0.23
N SER A 129 -3.34 22.20 -1.16
CA SER A 129 -2.93 23.60 -1.04
C SER A 129 -4.00 24.60 -1.49
N ILE A 130 -5.11 24.12 -2.07
CA ILE A 130 -6.15 24.95 -2.67
C ILE A 130 -7.40 24.93 -1.78
N THR A 131 -8.04 26.09 -1.62
CA THR A 131 -9.36 26.24 -0.96
C THR A 131 -10.38 26.74 -2.00
N LEU A 132 -11.64 26.35 -1.86
CA LEU A 132 -12.74 26.75 -2.74
C LEU A 132 -13.69 27.74 -2.05
#